data_AF-A0A176FMM7-F1
#
_entry.id   AF-A0A176FMM7-F1
#
_cell.length_a   1.000
_cell.length_b   1.000
_cell.length_c   1.000
_cell.angle_alpha   90.00
_cell.angle_beta   90.00
_cell.angle_gamma   90.00
#
_symmetry.space_group_name_H-M   'P 1'
#
loop_
_entity.id
_entity.type
_entity.pdbx_description
1 polymer ?
#
loop_
_entity_poly.entity_id
_entity_poly.type
_entity_poly.pdbx_seq_one_letter_code
_entity_poly.pdbx_strand_id
1 'polypeptide(L)'
;MLGALTFVASLIFASLGFLIGRFYAESERILSEKRKYYLEFLSALPPLQDTYNDSTEEEFLTTLRPAMECIPRLMFYADKSVILSWGVLHQKYIEAHATLTPDSPALTPEYKALMTAQNDLVLEMRRDAFRWSVFNYSGKSRVPERLDFHKP
;
A
#
# COMPACT_ATOMS: atom_id res chain seq x y z
N MET A 1 6.98 -54.45 -13.75
CA MET A 1 7.64 -53.15 -14.01
C MET A 1 6.68 -51.97 -13.99
N LEU A 2 5.48 -52.06 -14.59
CA LEU A 2 4.48 -50.97 -14.58
C LEU A 2 4.12 -50.47 -13.17
N GLY A 3 3.86 -51.39 -12.22
CA GLY A 3 3.48 -51.04 -10.84
C GLY A 3 4.55 -50.28 -10.05
N ALA A 4 5.83 -50.58 -10.27
CA ALA A 4 6.94 -49.85 -9.66
C ALA A 4 7.05 -48.42 -10.24
N LEU A 5 6.79 -48.29 -11.55
CA LEU A 5 6.83 -46.99 -12.24
C LEU A 5 5.64 -46.09 -11.83
N THR A 6 4.45 -46.66 -11.68
CA THR A 6 3.28 -45.93 -11.14
C THR A 6 3.47 -45.55 -9.68
N PHE A 7 4.09 -46.40 -8.87
CA PHE A 7 4.41 -46.09 -7.48
C PHE A 7 5.39 -44.92 -7.37
N VAL A 8 6.50 -44.96 -8.11
CA VAL A 8 7.49 -43.86 -8.13
C VAL A 8 6.84 -42.56 -8.64
N ALA A 9 6.05 -42.63 -9.70
CA ALA A 9 5.32 -41.47 -10.21
C ALA A 9 4.37 -40.90 -9.14
N SER A 10 3.59 -41.75 -8.45
CA SER A 10 2.68 -41.30 -7.39
C SER A 10 3.41 -40.62 -6.22
N LEU A 11 4.59 -41.11 -5.85
CA LEU A 11 5.43 -40.52 -4.80
C LEU A 11 5.97 -39.14 -5.23
N ILE A 12 6.35 -39.00 -6.50
CA ILE A 12 6.78 -37.71 -7.06
C ILE A 12 5.62 -36.72 -7.08
N PHE A 13 4.44 -37.11 -7.57
CA PHE A 13 3.27 -36.22 -7.57
C PHE A 13 2.81 -35.85 -6.15
N ALA A 14 2.84 -36.79 -5.21
CA ALA A 14 2.51 -36.51 -3.81
C ALA A 14 3.48 -35.53 -3.17
N SER A 15 4.79 -35.69 -3.40
CA SER A 15 5.81 -34.78 -2.86
C SER A 15 5.70 -33.37 -3.47
N LEU A 16 5.48 -33.26 -4.79
CA LEU A 16 5.22 -31.99 -5.45
C LEU A 16 3.95 -31.31 -4.91
N GLY A 17 2.85 -32.05 -4.76
CA GLY A 17 1.61 -31.54 -4.18
C GLY A 17 1.79 -31.02 -2.76
N PHE A 18 2.54 -31.74 -1.92
CA PHE A 18 2.87 -31.31 -0.56
C PHE A 18 3.71 -30.02 -0.55
N LEU A 19 4.75 -29.94 -1.39
CA LEU A 19 5.62 -28.76 -1.47
C LEU A 19 4.86 -27.53 -1.98
N ILE A 20 4.05 -27.68 -3.03
CA ILE A 20 3.21 -26.59 -3.57
C ILE A 20 2.19 -26.15 -2.53
N GLY A 21 1.52 -27.09 -1.84
CA GLY A 21 0.56 -26.78 -0.79
C GLY A 21 1.19 -26.01 0.37
N ARG A 22 2.38 -26.42 0.82
CA ARG A 22 3.13 -25.72 1.87
C ARG A 22 3.56 -24.32 1.43
N PHE A 23 4.05 -24.18 0.20
CA PHE A 23 4.44 -22.89 -0.36
C PHE A 23 3.25 -21.93 -0.45
N TYR A 24 2.08 -22.41 -0.88
CA TYR A 24 0.86 -21.61 -0.95
C TYR A 24 0.38 -21.19 0.45
N ALA A 25 0.38 -22.10 1.42
CA ALA A 25 -0.02 -21.80 2.79
C ALA A 25 0.88 -20.73 3.44
N GLU A 26 2.19 -20.83 3.26
CA GLU A 26 3.12 -19.83 3.78
C GLU A 26 3.00 -18.48 3.06
N SER A 27 2.80 -18.50 1.75
CA SER A 27 2.57 -17.29 0.96
C SER A 27 1.29 -16.57 1.39
N GLU A 28 0.19 -17.28 1.62
CA GLU A 28 -1.05 -16.70 2.14
C GLU A 28 -0.89 -16.14 3.56
N ARG A 29 -0.07 -16.78 4.41
CA ARG A 29 0.26 -16.24 5.75
C ARG A 29 0.94 -14.88 5.64
N ILE A 30 1.95 -14.77 4.77
CA ILE A 30 2.68 -13.52 4.53
C ILE A 30 1.74 -12.45 3.95
N LEU A 31 0.92 -12.80 2.96
CA LEU A 31 -0.07 -11.86 2.39
C LEU A 31 -1.10 -11.41 3.43
N SER A 32 -1.50 -12.29 4.34
CA SER A 32 -2.41 -11.94 5.44
C SER A 32 -1.77 -10.96 6.42
N GLU A 33 -0.52 -11.17 6.82
CA GLU A 33 0.23 -10.23 7.67
C GLU A 33 0.38 -8.87 6.97
N LYS A 34 0.70 -8.88 5.68
CA LYS A 34 0.78 -7.68 4.85
C LYS A 34 -0.53 -6.90 4.79
N ARG A 35 -1.66 -7.57 4.58
CA ARG A 35 -3.01 -6.96 4.65
C ARG A 35 -3.26 -6.30 6.00
N LYS A 36 -2.87 -6.95 7.09
CA LYS A 36 -3.01 -6.40 8.45
C LYS A 36 -2.21 -5.10 8.61
N TYR A 37 -0.95 -5.08 8.18
CA TYR A 37 -0.13 -3.87 8.27
C TYR A 37 -0.64 -2.73 7.38
N TYR A 38 -1.19 -3.04 6.21
CA TYR A 38 -1.81 -2.03 5.35
C TYR A 38 -3.05 -1.41 5.97
N LEU A 39 -3.91 -2.24 6.60
CA LEU A 39 -5.07 -1.72 7.32
C LEU A 39 -4.68 -0.88 8.53
N GLU A 40 -3.68 -1.32 9.30
CA GLU A 40 -3.13 -0.55 10.43
C GLU A 40 -2.63 0.81 9.95
N PHE A 41 -1.83 0.83 8.89
CA PHE A 41 -1.33 2.07 8.29
C PHE A 41 -2.45 2.99 7.79
N LEU A 42 -3.39 2.46 7.00
CA LEU A 42 -4.50 3.26 6.47
C LEU A 42 -5.39 3.82 7.57
N SER A 43 -5.56 3.08 8.68
CA SER A 43 -6.30 3.57 9.85
C SER A 43 -5.57 4.64 10.67
N ALA A 44 -4.25 4.74 10.51
CA ALA A 44 -3.41 5.73 11.16
C ALA A 44 -3.26 7.03 10.35
N LEU A 45 -3.76 7.07 9.10
CA LEU A 45 -3.77 8.28 8.29
C LEU A 45 -4.79 9.29 8.83
N PRO A 46 -4.44 10.59 8.90
CA PRO A 46 -5.41 11.61 9.27
C PRO A 46 -6.50 11.72 8.19
N PRO A 47 -7.75 12.01 8.58
CA PRO A 47 -8.81 12.41 7.67
C PRO A 47 -8.32 13.49 6.69
N LEU A 48 -8.67 13.36 5.41
CA LEU A 48 -8.25 14.34 4.41
C LEU A 48 -8.80 15.73 4.69
N GLN A 49 -9.96 15.82 5.31
CA GLN A 49 -10.63 17.06 5.67
C GLN A 49 -9.81 17.88 6.68
N ASP A 50 -8.93 17.25 7.45
CA ASP A 50 -8.10 17.95 8.42
C ASP A 50 -7.12 18.93 7.75
N THR A 51 -6.87 18.78 6.44
CA THR A 51 -6.06 19.74 5.66
C THR A 51 -6.73 21.10 5.48
N TYR A 52 -8.04 21.22 5.73
CA TYR A 52 -8.74 22.51 5.74
C TYR A 52 -8.67 23.22 7.09
N ASN A 53 -8.17 22.58 8.14
CA ASN A 53 -8.08 23.20 9.46
C ASN A 53 -7.00 24.27 9.47
N ASP A 54 -7.26 25.36 10.20
CA ASP A 54 -6.28 26.41 10.46
C ASP A 54 -5.33 25.98 11.58
N SER A 55 -4.52 24.95 11.30
CA SER A 55 -3.50 24.43 12.21
C SER A 55 -2.11 24.87 11.75
N THR A 56 -1.17 24.93 12.68
CA THR A 56 0.24 25.13 12.32
C THR A 56 0.81 23.90 11.63
N GLU A 57 1.89 24.07 10.86
CA GLU A 57 2.58 22.95 10.20
C GLU A 57 3.06 21.89 11.22
N GLU A 58 3.53 22.31 12.40
CA GLU A 58 3.98 21.41 13.46
C GLU A 58 2.85 20.55 14.05
N GLU A 59 1.67 21.14 14.22
CA GLU A 59 0.47 20.43 14.65
C GLU A 59 0.02 19.43 13.59
N PHE A 60 0.02 19.84 12.32
CA PHE A 60 -0.33 18.97 11.21
C PHE A 60 0.64 17.79 11.08
N LEU A 61 1.96 18.01 11.17
CA LEU A 61 2.96 16.94 11.19
C LEU A 61 2.77 15.99 12.38
N THR A 62 2.26 16.49 13.50
CA THR A 62 1.92 15.65 14.66
C THR A 62 0.72 14.74 14.35
N THR A 63 -0.26 15.18 13.56
CA THR A 63 -1.36 14.31 13.10
C THR A 63 -0.91 13.20 12.15
N LEU A 64 0.17 13.43 11.38
CA LEU A 64 0.76 12.42 10.48
C LEU A 64 1.67 11.42 11.20
N ARG A 65 2.11 11.73 12.42
CA ARG A 65 3.06 10.91 13.19
C ARG A 65 2.65 9.44 13.35
N PRO A 66 1.38 9.10 13.67
CA PRO A 66 0.97 7.69 13.78
C PRO A 66 1.19 6.89 12.48
N ALA A 67 0.94 7.51 11.32
CA ALA A 67 1.23 6.89 10.03
C ALA A 67 2.74 6.75 9.80
N MET A 68 3.53 7.76 10.18
CA MET A 68 5.00 7.72 10.09
C MET A 68 5.61 6.58 10.90
N GLU A 69 5.08 6.29 12.09
CA GLU A 69 5.53 5.18 12.95
C GLU A 69 5.27 3.79 12.34
N CYS A 70 4.33 3.70 11.39
CA CYS A 70 4.03 2.47 10.67
C CYS A 70 4.94 2.25 9.44
N ILE A 71 5.68 3.28 8.98
CA ILE A 71 6.55 3.21 7.79
C ILE A 71 7.62 2.13 7.88
N PRO A 72 8.36 1.95 9.00
CA PRO A 72 9.38 0.90 9.07
C PRO A 72 8.81 -0.48 8.73
N ARG A 73 7.61 -0.80 9.21
CA ARG A 73 6.92 -2.06 8.92
C ARG A 73 6.52 -2.13 7.45
N LEU A 74 6.00 -1.04 6.88
CA LEU A 74 5.73 -0.94 5.44
C LEU A 74 6.98 -1.21 4.60
N MET A 75 8.14 -0.63 4.94
CA MET A 75 9.37 -0.80 4.15
C MET A 75 9.85 -2.25 4.07
N PHE A 76 9.56 -3.08 5.09
CA PHE A 76 9.94 -4.50 5.06
C PHE A 76 8.99 -5.35 4.23
N TYR A 77 7.69 -5.05 4.26
CA TYR A 77 6.67 -5.93 3.67
C TYR A 77 6.11 -5.44 2.35
N ALA A 78 6.19 -4.14 2.05
CA ALA A 78 5.54 -3.54 0.91
C ALA A 78 6.39 -3.58 -0.37
N ASP A 79 5.71 -3.70 -1.51
CA ASP A 79 6.35 -3.51 -2.80
C ASP A 79 6.76 -2.04 -2.98
N LYS A 80 7.78 -1.82 -3.83
CA LYS A 80 8.33 -0.49 -4.11
C LYS A 80 7.26 0.53 -4.54
N SER A 81 6.25 0.11 -5.31
CA SER A 81 5.19 1.03 -5.77
C SER A 81 4.36 1.59 -4.62
N VAL A 82 4.11 0.79 -3.58
CA VAL A 82 3.40 1.23 -2.36
C VAL A 82 4.22 2.30 -1.64
N ILE A 83 5.53 2.09 -1.48
CA ILE A 83 6.41 3.06 -0.83
C ILE A 83 6.48 4.37 -1.62
N LEU A 84 6.56 4.29 -2.96
CA LEU A 84 6.52 5.48 -3.81
C LEU A 84 5.17 6.21 -3.72
N SER A 85 4.06 5.48 -3.74
CA SER A 85 2.72 6.08 -3.61
C SER A 85 2.51 6.76 -2.27
N TRP A 86 3.09 6.22 -1.19
CA TRP A 86 3.13 6.88 0.10
C TRP A 86 3.91 8.20 0.04
N GLY A 87 5.09 8.21 -0.57
CA GLY A 87 5.87 9.44 -0.75
C GLY A 87 5.08 10.53 -1.49
N VAL A 88 4.36 10.16 -2.55
CA VAL A 88 3.46 11.08 -3.27
C VAL A 88 2.33 11.58 -2.37
N LEU A 89 1.67 10.69 -1.63
CA LEU A 89 0.59 11.07 -0.72
C LEU A 89 1.07 12.03 0.37
N HIS A 90 2.20 11.73 1.01
CA HIS A 90 2.81 12.58 2.03
C HIS A 90 3.13 13.98 1.49
N GLN A 91 3.69 14.06 0.28
CA GLN A 91 3.93 15.34 -0.38
C GLN A 91 2.61 16.10 -0.64
N LYS A 92 1.56 15.42 -1.11
CA LYS A 92 0.25 16.04 -1.34
C LYS A 92 -0.44 16.49 -0.05
N TYR A 93 -0.20 15.83 1.07
CA TYR A 93 -0.66 16.32 2.38
C TYR A 93 -0.02 17.67 2.73
N ILE A 94 1.30 17.80 2.56
CA ILE A 94 2.03 19.05 2.84
C ILE A 94 1.58 20.17 1.89
N GLU A 95 1.50 19.88 0.58
CA GLU A 95 1.06 20.85 -0.42
C GLU A 95 -0.38 21.33 -0.17
N ALA A 96 -1.29 20.40 0.18
CA ALA A 96 -2.67 20.72 0.49
C ALA A 96 -2.77 21.54 1.78
N HIS A 97 -2.07 21.17 2.86
CA HIS A 97 -2.11 21.92 4.10
C HIS A 97 -1.56 23.35 3.96
N ALA A 98 -0.53 23.55 3.13
CA ALA A 98 0.04 24.88 2.88
C ALA A 98 -0.90 25.81 2.07
N THR A 99 -1.86 25.25 1.33
CA THR A 99 -2.70 26.01 0.38
C THR A 99 -4.16 26.12 0.83
N LEU A 100 -4.67 25.09 1.51
CA LEU A 100 -6.06 25.01 1.94
C LEU A 100 -6.25 25.72 3.27
N THR A 101 -7.31 26.50 3.32
CA THR A 101 -7.79 27.21 4.51
C THR A 101 -9.24 26.82 4.79
N PRO A 102 -9.78 27.10 5.99
CA PRO A 102 -11.18 26.77 6.30
C PRO A 102 -12.20 27.40 5.35
N ASP A 103 -11.87 28.55 4.78
CA ASP A 103 -12.71 29.29 3.82
C ASP A 103 -12.55 28.81 2.37
N SER A 104 -11.63 27.88 2.11
CA SER A 104 -11.39 27.36 0.77
C SER A 104 -12.61 26.56 0.27
N PRO A 105 -12.97 26.66 -1.02
CA PRO A 105 -14.10 25.93 -1.57
C PRO A 105 -13.97 24.41 -1.40
N ALA A 106 -15.10 23.72 -1.26
CA ALA A 106 -15.12 22.26 -1.32
C ALA A 106 -14.61 21.79 -2.70
N LEU A 107 -13.75 20.76 -2.72
CA LEU A 107 -13.20 20.14 -3.94
C LEU A 107 -12.25 21.03 -4.77
N THR A 108 -11.42 21.83 -4.09
CA THR A 108 -10.27 22.50 -4.71
C THR A 108 -9.35 21.51 -5.44
N PRO A 109 -8.58 21.96 -6.46
CA PRO A 109 -7.63 21.13 -7.18
C PRO A 109 -6.65 20.37 -6.26
N GLU A 110 -6.19 21.01 -5.19
CA GLU A 110 -5.25 20.48 -4.22
C GLU A 110 -5.89 19.35 -3.41
N TYR A 111 -7.14 19.54 -2.96
CA TYR A 111 -7.89 18.49 -2.28
C TYR A 111 -8.19 17.30 -3.20
N LYS A 112 -8.51 17.55 -4.47
CA LYS A 112 -8.68 16.48 -5.48
C LYS A 112 -7.38 15.72 -5.73
N ALA A 113 -6.25 16.41 -5.78
CA ALA A 113 -4.94 15.78 -5.92
C ALA A 113 -4.61 14.90 -4.72
N LEU A 114 -4.89 15.37 -3.51
CA LEU A 114 -4.74 14.60 -2.27
C LEU A 114 -5.62 13.34 -2.25
N MET A 115 -6.92 13.47 -2.57
CA MET A 115 -7.83 12.32 -2.71
C MET A 115 -7.35 11.32 -3.75
N THR A 116 -6.82 11.82 -4.87
CA THR A 116 -6.31 10.95 -5.95
C THR A 116 -5.08 10.19 -5.47
N ALA A 117 -4.15 10.85 -4.78
CA ALA A 117 -2.96 10.22 -4.22
C ALA A 117 -3.32 9.15 -3.18
N GLN A 118 -4.33 9.39 -2.32
CA GLN A 118 -4.78 8.40 -1.34
C GLN A 118 -5.40 7.18 -2.05
N ASN A 119 -6.21 7.41 -3.08
CA ASN A 119 -6.78 6.33 -3.89
C ASN A 119 -5.69 5.51 -4.60
N ASP A 120 -4.68 6.16 -5.17
CA ASP A 120 -3.59 5.49 -5.85
C ASP A 120 -2.76 4.63 -4.87
N LEU A 121 -2.49 5.13 -3.67
CA LEU A 121 -1.88 4.33 -2.59
C LEU A 121 -2.70 3.08 -2.26
N VAL A 122 -4.02 3.23 -2.04
CA VAL A 122 -4.90 2.10 -1.74
C VAL A 122 -4.92 1.08 -2.89
N LEU A 123 -4.88 1.55 -4.14
CA LEU A 123 -4.81 0.66 -5.31
C LEU A 123 -3.49 -0.11 -5.38
N GLU A 124 -2.36 0.53 -5.11
CA GLU A 124 -1.06 -0.16 -5.06
C GLU A 124 -1.00 -1.16 -3.88
N MET A 125 -1.50 -0.78 -2.70
CA MET A 125 -1.61 -1.69 -1.56
C MET A 125 -2.48 -2.90 -1.90
N ARG A 126 -3.60 -2.70 -2.59
CA ARG A 126 -4.46 -3.80 -3.06
C ARG A 126 -3.73 -4.70 -4.05
N ARG A 127 -3.02 -4.12 -5.03
CA ARG A 127 -2.24 -4.88 -6.01
C ARG A 127 -1.27 -5.85 -5.39
N ASP A 128 -0.63 -5.33 -4.36
CA ASP A 128 0.46 -6.00 -3.68
C ASP A 128 -0.05 -7.05 -2.69
N ALA A 129 -1.08 -6.71 -1.89
CA ALA A 129 -1.67 -7.60 -0.90
C ALA A 129 -2.53 -8.73 -1.50
N PHE A 130 -2.99 -8.57 -2.74
CA PHE A 130 -3.81 -9.55 -3.45
C PHE A 130 -3.11 -10.10 -4.70
N ARG A 131 -1.76 -10.10 -4.73
CA ARG A 131 -0.97 -10.50 -5.91
C ARG A 131 -1.35 -11.84 -6.52
N TRP A 132 -1.79 -12.79 -5.70
CA TRP A 132 -2.19 -14.16 -6.08
C TRP A 132 -3.70 -14.32 -6.28
N SER A 133 -4.49 -13.27 -6.03
CA SER A 133 -5.94 -13.31 -6.11
C SER A 133 -6.42 -13.06 -7.54
N VAL A 134 -7.49 -13.76 -7.93
CA VAL A 134 -8.23 -13.48 -9.16
C VAL A 134 -8.91 -12.10 -9.11
N PHE A 135 -9.16 -11.56 -7.91
CA PHE A 135 -9.74 -10.22 -7.70
C PHE A 135 -8.70 -9.09 -7.66
N ASN A 136 -7.47 -9.39 -8.08
CA ASN A 136 -6.40 -8.42 -8.10
C ASN A 136 -6.65 -7.33 -9.15
N TYR A 137 -6.25 -6.10 -8.85
CA TYR A 137 -6.37 -4.99 -9.78
C TYR A 137 -5.21 -4.98 -10.79
N SER A 138 -5.47 -5.40 -12.03
CA SER A 138 -4.45 -5.51 -13.09
C SER A 138 -4.21 -4.24 -13.91
N GLY A 139 -4.78 -3.09 -13.52
CA GLY A 139 -4.59 -1.82 -14.24
C GLY A 139 -3.13 -1.34 -14.24
N LYS A 140 -2.81 -0.34 -15.07
CA LYS A 140 -1.49 0.31 -15.05
C LYS A 140 -1.30 1.11 -13.75
N SER A 141 -0.08 1.11 -13.20
CA SER A 141 0.25 2.00 -12.10
C SER A 141 0.19 3.45 -12.58
N ARG A 142 -0.32 4.33 -11.72
CA ARG A 142 -0.37 5.78 -11.92
C ARG A 142 0.71 6.49 -11.11
N VAL A 143 1.45 5.73 -10.31
CA VAL A 143 2.52 6.23 -9.44
C VAL A 143 3.77 6.46 -10.30
N PRO A 144 4.47 7.59 -10.12
CA PRO A 144 5.70 7.85 -10.86
C PRO A 144 6.79 6.83 -10.50
N GLU A 145 7.71 6.57 -11.42
CA GLU A 145 8.80 5.60 -11.20
C GLU A 145 9.84 6.09 -10.18
N ARG A 146 9.89 7.41 -9.94
CA ARG A 146 10.76 8.11 -9.00
C ARG A 146 10.01 9.29 -8.38
N LEU A 147 10.35 9.62 -7.14
CA LEU A 147 9.87 10.85 -6.50
C LEU A 147 10.72 12.01 -7.01
N ASP A 148 10.09 12.96 -7.69
CA ASP A 148 10.73 14.20 -8.11
C ASP A 148 10.81 15.14 -6.90
N PHE A 149 11.86 14.98 -6.09
CA PHE A 149 12.20 16.00 -5.10
C PHE A 149 12.69 17.23 -5.86
N HIS A 150 11.83 18.25 -6.00
CA HIS A 150 12.32 19.57 -6.40
C HIS A 150 13.36 19.98 -5.36
N LYS A 151 14.62 20.13 -5.79
CA LYS A 151 15.67 20.70 -4.96
C LYS A 151 15.23 22.09 -4.49
N PRO A 152 15.49 22.46 -3.23
CA PRO A 152 15.36 23.84 -2.81
C PRO A 152 16.28 24.76 -3.64
#